data_AF-A0A8I0KZA0-F1
#
_entry.id   AF-A0A8I0KZA0-F1
#
_cell.length_a   1.000
_cell.length_b   1.000
_cell.length_c   1.000
_cell.angle_alpha   90.00
_cell.angle_beta   90.00
_cell.angle_gamma   90.00
#
_symmetry.space_group_name_H-M   'P 1'
#
loop_
_entity.id
_entity.type
_entity.pdbx_description
1 polymer ?
#
loop_
_entity_poly.entity_id
_entity_poly.type
_entity_poly.pdbx_seq_one_letter_code
_entity_poly.pdbx_strand_id
1 'polypeptide(L)'
;MSRVATMMAMTLAAGAAVLNAGTAGAAVIGPSNMTASRYPEPRCQPPRRATGNSPSELSRYQSDVKEHFRCVEKYVEAAQNDIRRIQESMDDAVRGARRY
;
A
#
# COMPACT_ATOMS: atom_id res chain seq x y z
N MET A 1 -47.52 -53.11 21.66
CA MET A 1 -48.18 -51.93 21.04
C MET A 1 -47.08 -50.90 20.76
N SER A 2 -46.42 -50.95 19.60
CA SER A 2 -46.74 -50.20 18.36
C SER A 2 -46.64 -48.67 18.54
N ARG A 3 -45.59 -48.05 17.98
CA ARG A 3 -45.70 -47.23 16.76
C ARG A 3 -44.34 -46.73 16.26
N VAL A 4 -44.09 -47.11 15.01
CA VAL A 4 -43.18 -46.50 14.03
C VAL A 4 -43.55 -45.02 13.84
N ALA A 5 -42.55 -44.14 13.73
CA ALA A 5 -42.70 -42.85 13.09
C ALA A 5 -41.36 -42.39 12.46
N THR A 6 -41.18 -42.81 11.22
CA THR A 6 -40.31 -42.21 10.22
C THR A 6 -40.70 -40.75 9.97
N MET A 7 -39.75 -39.81 9.93
CA MET A 7 -39.81 -38.60 9.10
C MET A 7 -38.41 -37.96 9.11
N MET A 8 -37.65 -38.17 8.04
CA MET A 8 -37.55 -37.33 6.84
C MET A 8 -36.27 -36.50 6.90
N ALA A 9 -35.31 -36.98 6.11
CA ALA A 9 -34.11 -36.26 5.75
C ALA A 9 -34.48 -34.92 5.10
N MET A 10 -33.82 -33.85 5.54
CA MET A 10 -33.73 -32.62 4.77
C MET A 10 -32.26 -32.22 4.69
N THR A 11 -31.56 -32.92 3.80
CA THR A 11 -30.23 -32.55 3.31
C THR A 11 -30.34 -31.21 2.57
N LEU A 12 -30.06 -30.12 3.26
CA LEU A 12 -29.69 -28.85 2.64
C LEU A 12 -28.24 -28.96 2.16
N ALA A 13 -28.07 -29.43 0.92
CA ALA A 13 -26.82 -29.24 0.20
C ALA A 13 -26.72 -27.75 -0.19
N ALA A 14 -26.16 -26.95 0.72
CA ALA A 14 -25.75 -25.59 0.41
C ALA A 14 -24.64 -25.67 -0.64
N GLY A 15 -24.99 -25.33 -1.89
CA GLY A 15 -24.06 -25.27 -3.01
C GLY A 15 -22.90 -24.35 -2.67
N ALA A 16 -21.70 -24.91 -2.57
CA ALA A 16 -20.47 -24.16 -2.44
C ALA A 16 -20.21 -23.45 -3.79
N ALA A 17 -20.66 -22.21 -3.92
CA ALA A 17 -20.20 -21.31 -4.97
C ALA A 17 -18.72 -21.03 -4.72
N VAL A 18 -17.84 -21.78 -5.37
CA VAL A 18 -16.40 -21.48 -5.41
C VAL A 18 -16.23 -20.27 -6.32
N LEU A 19 -16.39 -19.08 -5.74
CA LEU A 19 -15.95 -17.82 -6.35
C LEU A 19 -14.43 -17.85 -6.38
N ASN A 20 -13.87 -18.34 -7.48
CA ASN A 20 -12.46 -18.23 -7.77
C ASN A 20 -12.17 -16.75 -8.10
N ALA A 21 -12.06 -15.92 -7.06
CA ALA A 21 -11.57 -14.56 -7.17
C ALA A 21 -10.10 -14.64 -7.58
N GLY A 22 -9.85 -14.64 -8.88
CA GLY A 22 -8.52 -14.37 -9.42
C GLY A 22 -8.08 -13.04 -8.86
N THR A 23 -7.14 -13.05 -7.92
CA THR A 23 -6.50 -11.84 -7.39
C THR A 23 -5.72 -11.24 -8.56
N ALA A 24 -6.37 -10.37 -9.32
CA ALA A 24 -5.67 -9.45 -10.22
C ALA A 24 -4.77 -8.61 -9.32
N GLY A 25 -3.49 -8.98 -9.24
CA GLY A 25 -2.46 -8.17 -8.59
C GLY A 25 -2.40 -6.86 -9.34
N ALA A 26 -2.98 -5.82 -8.77
CA ALA A 26 -2.95 -4.50 -9.36
C ALA A 26 -1.52 -3.98 -9.22
N ALA A 27 -0.71 -4.12 -10.27
CA ALA A 27 0.67 -3.64 -10.25
C ALA A 27 0.71 -2.21 -9.71
N VAL A 28 1.45 -1.97 -8.62
CA VAL A 28 1.55 -0.64 -8.02
C VAL A 28 2.17 0.36 -9.00
N ILE A 29 1.34 1.22 -9.58
CA ILE A 29 1.75 2.34 -10.43
C ILE A 29 2.04 3.55 -9.55
N GLY A 30 3.26 4.09 -9.63
CA GLY A 30 3.65 5.27 -8.87
C GLY A 30 5.16 5.42 -8.74
N PRO A 31 5.66 6.50 -8.13
CA PRO A 31 7.09 6.67 -7.88
C PRO A 31 7.65 5.57 -6.97
N SER A 32 8.98 5.43 -6.96
CA SER A 32 9.73 4.48 -6.14
C SER A 32 11.00 5.15 -5.64
N ASN A 33 11.40 4.84 -4.40
CA ASN A 33 12.75 5.13 -3.92
C ASN A 33 13.62 3.86 -3.80
N MET A 34 13.14 2.69 -4.24
CA MET A 34 13.91 1.45 -4.11
C MET A 34 15.26 1.55 -4.83
N THR A 35 16.32 1.15 -4.11
CA THR A 35 17.66 0.99 -4.66
C THR A 35 18.20 -0.39 -4.28
N ALA A 36 19.28 -0.84 -4.92
CA ALA A 36 19.84 -2.17 -4.68
C ALA A 36 20.50 -2.38 -3.31
N SER A 37 20.69 -1.33 -2.50
CA SER A 37 21.44 -1.41 -1.24
C SER A 37 20.55 -1.15 -0.02
N ARG A 38 20.47 0.11 0.42
CA ARG A 38 19.63 0.57 1.52
C ARG A 38 18.49 1.43 0.99
N TYR A 39 17.41 1.51 1.75
CA TYR A 39 16.38 2.51 1.49
C TYR A 39 17.02 3.90 1.65
N PRO A 40 16.97 4.76 0.62
CA PRO A 40 17.73 6.02 0.62
C PRO A 40 17.11 7.02 1.58
N GLU A 41 17.91 7.90 2.17
CA GLU A 41 17.37 9.06 2.91
C GLU A 41 16.75 10.10 1.97
N PRO A 42 15.73 10.86 2.42
CA PRO A 42 15.12 11.90 1.61
C PRO A 42 16.13 13.01 1.29
N ARG A 43 16.31 13.28 0.00
CA ARG A 43 17.18 14.38 -0.49
C ARG A 43 16.41 15.70 -0.59
N CYS A 44 15.73 16.07 0.50
CA CYS A 44 14.93 17.30 0.57
C CYS A 44 15.73 18.41 1.24
N GLN A 45 15.98 19.50 0.50
CA GLN A 45 16.69 20.65 1.04
C GLN A 45 15.86 21.28 2.17
N PRO A 46 16.42 21.49 3.38
CA PRO A 46 15.72 22.19 4.44
C PRO A 46 15.52 23.67 4.08
N PRO A 47 14.43 24.30 4.54
CA PRO A 47 14.16 25.69 4.25
C PRO A 47 15.23 26.59 4.88
N ARG A 48 15.63 27.65 4.16
CA ARG A 48 16.63 28.60 4.67
C ARG A 48 15.96 29.50 5.71
N ARG A 49 16.52 29.59 6.91
CA ARG A 49 15.98 30.49 7.95
C ARG A 49 15.91 31.92 7.43
N ALA A 50 14.78 32.59 7.68
CA ALA A 50 14.68 34.02 7.46
C ALA A 50 15.71 34.76 8.34
N THR A 51 16.52 35.60 7.72
CA THR A 51 17.55 36.42 8.40
C THR A 51 17.02 37.76 8.89
N GLY A 52 15.83 38.14 8.44
CA GLY A 52 15.14 39.36 8.80
C GLY A 52 13.62 39.20 8.72
N ASN A 53 12.92 40.27 9.10
CA ASN A 53 11.45 40.32 9.16
C ASN A 53 10.84 41.06 7.98
N SER A 54 11.60 41.29 6.91
CA SER A 54 11.03 41.97 5.74
C SER A 54 9.94 41.09 5.10
N PRO A 55 8.85 41.68 4.56
CA PRO A 55 7.78 40.90 3.94
C PRO A 55 8.27 39.97 2.82
N SER A 56 9.29 40.38 2.07
CA SER A 56 9.89 39.57 1.00
C SER A 56 10.69 38.37 1.53
N GLU A 57 11.44 38.54 2.62
CA GLU A 57 12.16 37.43 3.28
C GLU A 57 11.20 36.41 3.88
N LEU A 58 10.16 36.88 4.57
CA LEU A 58 9.15 36.00 5.16
C LEU A 58 8.38 35.22 4.09
N SER A 59 8.03 35.87 2.97
CA SER A 59 7.37 35.22 1.84
C SER A 59 8.25 34.14 1.20
N ARG A 60 9.55 34.43 1.00
CA ARG A 60 10.52 33.43 0.52
C ARG A 60 10.65 32.25 1.48
N TYR A 61 10.80 32.50 2.78
CA TYR A 61 10.87 31.44 3.78
C TYR A 61 9.62 30.55 3.76
N GLN A 62 8.42 31.14 3.68
CA GLN A 62 7.18 30.39 3.55
C GLN A 62 7.13 29.53 2.28
N SER A 63 7.68 30.02 1.16
CA SER A 63 7.82 29.25 -0.07
C SER A 63 8.74 28.05 0.14
N ASP A 64 9.94 28.27 0.69
CA ASP A 64 10.93 27.23 0.96
C ASP A 64 10.37 26.14 1.89
N VAL A 65 9.63 26.53 2.93
CA VAL A 65 8.97 25.58 3.85
C VAL A 65 7.97 24.71 3.11
N LYS A 66 7.12 25.30 2.25
CA LYS A 66 6.14 24.56 1.46
C LYS A 66 6.82 23.60 0.48
N GLU A 67 7.90 24.03 -0.16
CA GLU A 67 8.67 23.18 -1.07
C GLU A 67 9.30 22.00 -0.34
N HIS A 68 9.88 22.24 0.84
CA HIS A 68 10.45 21.19 1.68
C HIS A 68 9.42 20.11 2.03
N PHE A 69 8.24 20.52 2.54
CA PHE A 69 7.18 19.57 2.89
C PHE A 69 6.68 18.79 1.67
N ARG A 70 6.47 19.44 0.52
CA ARG A 70 6.08 18.75 -0.71
C ARG A 70 7.12 17.73 -1.17
N CYS A 71 8.41 18.00 -0.99
CA CYS A 71 9.46 17.03 -1.30
C CYS A 71 9.36 15.81 -0.38
N VAL A 72 9.20 16.02 0.92
CA VAL A 72 9.07 14.94 1.91
C VAL A 72 7.81 14.11 1.65
N GLU A 73 6.68 14.74 1.32
CA GLU A 73 5.43 14.06 0.96
C GLU A 73 5.63 13.11 -0.22
N LYS A 74 6.27 13.57 -1.30
CA LYS A 74 6.58 12.72 -2.47
C LYS A 74 7.48 11.54 -2.12
N TYR A 75 8.47 11.76 -1.27
CA TYR A 75 9.35 10.69 -0.79
C TYR A 75 8.55 9.63 -0.01
N VAL A 76 7.64 10.05 0.87
CA VAL A 76 6.77 9.14 1.64
C VAL A 76 5.78 8.40 0.73
N GLU A 77 5.19 9.08 -0.25
CA GLU A 77 4.30 8.46 -1.24
C GLU A 77 5.02 7.34 -2.01
N ALA A 78 6.23 7.62 -2.50
CA ALA A 78 7.07 6.62 -3.16
C ALA A 78 7.41 5.44 -2.23
N ALA A 79 7.66 5.69 -0.95
CA ALA A 79 7.89 4.64 0.04
C ALA A 79 6.67 3.75 0.29
N GLN A 80 5.48 4.33 0.35
CA GLN A 80 4.24 3.56 0.47
C GLN A 80 3.99 2.71 -0.78
N ASN A 81 4.30 3.22 -1.97
CA ASN A 81 4.25 2.42 -3.20
C ASN A 81 5.21 1.23 -3.13
N ASP A 82 6.44 1.44 -2.67
CA ASP A 82 7.44 0.37 -2.57
C ASP A 82 7.05 -0.72 -1.56
N ILE A 83 6.48 -0.34 -0.42
CA ILE A 83 5.94 -1.30 0.56
C ILE A 83 4.89 -2.19 -0.09
N ARG A 84 3.94 -1.60 -0.84
CA ARG A 84 2.91 -2.37 -1.56
C ARG A 84 3.51 -3.31 -2.60
N ARG A 85 4.51 -2.87 -3.38
CA ARG A 85 5.21 -3.72 -4.36
C ARG A 85 5.88 -4.93 -3.70
N ILE A 86 6.50 -4.71 -2.54
CA ILE A 86 7.15 -5.79 -1.77
C ILE A 86 6.09 -6.79 -1.30
N GLN A 87 4.97 -6.30 -0.75
CA GLN A 87 3.86 -7.16 -0.31
C GLN A 87 3.29 -7.98 -1.47
N GLU A 88 3.02 -7.36 -2.62
CA GLU A 88 2.55 -8.06 -3.82
C GLU A 88 3.56 -9.12 -4.29
N SER A 89 4.85 -8.79 -4.32
CA SER A 89 5.89 -9.74 -4.72
C SER A 89 6.01 -10.92 -3.75
N MET A 90 5.81 -10.70 -2.45
CA MET A 90 5.78 -11.77 -1.45
C MET A 90 4.57 -12.69 -1.66
N ASP A 91 3.39 -12.11 -1.86
CA ASP A 91 2.17 -12.87 -2.11
C ASP A 91 2.29 -13.69 -3.40
N ASP A 92 2.88 -13.12 -4.45
CA ASP A 92 3.13 -13.78 -5.72
C ASP A 92 4.07 -14.99 -5.56
N ALA A 93 5.13 -14.84 -4.77
CA ALA A 93 6.05 -15.94 -4.47
C ALA A 93 5.34 -17.09 -3.72
N VAL A 94 4.52 -16.76 -2.72
CA VAL A 94 3.73 -17.76 -1.97
C VAL A 94 2.72 -18.47 -2.87
N ARG A 95 2.00 -17.72 -3.72
CA ARG A 95 1.07 -18.32 -4.68
C ARG A 95 1.79 -19.17 -5.72
N GLY A 96 2.97 -18.75 -6.17
CA GLY A 96 3.83 -19.52 -7.07
C GLY A 96 4.27 -20.85 -6.47
N ALA A 97 4.72 -20.84 -5.20
CA ALA A 97 5.11 -22.06 -4.50
C ALA A 97 3.96 -23.06 -4.36
N ARG A 98 2.73 -22.60 -4.07
CA ARG A 98 1.53 -23.45 -3.95
C ARG A 98 1.10 -24.12 -5.26
N ARG A 99 1.68 -23.75 -6.40
CA ARG A 99 1.40 -24.38 -7.70
C ARG A 99 2.23 -25.65 -7.95
N TYR A 100 3.21 -25.93 -7.10
CA TYR A 100 4.02 -27.14 -7.09
C TYR A 100 3.66 -28.02 -5.89
#